data_AF-K8PJ97-F1
#
_entry.id   AF-K8PJ97-F1
#
_cell.length_a   1.000
_cell.length_b   1.000
_cell.length_c   1.000
_cell.angle_alpha   90.00
_cell.angle_beta   90.00
_cell.angle_gamma   90.00
#
_symmetry.space_group_name_H-M   'P 1'
#
loop_
_entity.id
_entity.type
_entity.pdbx_description
1 polymer ?
#
loop_
_entity_poly.entity_id
_entity_poly.type
_entity_poly.pdbx_seq_one_letter_code
_entity_poly.pdbx_strand_id
1 'polypeptide(L)'
;MTDIDTLFQNARLPDGRTVDIAVKNGQISAIAAGLRVAARESTDLKRRLVLPGLVDGHIHLDKGFIGDEWKPHRPCTAGFNVRERVEFEKQALAKAKPIPVRAAGLIELCVSQGTTHMRSHVDIDPQIGLRNLDQVAAVRDAHRGKVSIQIVAFPQSGIVTAPGTRELLDEAVRNGADLVGGLDPADFDGDIAGHLDAIFDVAERHGVGIDIHLHDGDLLGVFEIEEIARRTKVLGLGGRVTISHAYALGQVPRDIALRAANRLAEAGVSILTNAPGAHAFPPVLLLHEAGVNVFAGNDNIRDSWWPYGDGDLLERAMIVGYRSGFNTDAELALAFNMVTSHAARALGIKGYGLVEGGPADFLVIDAQHVQEAVIARPKPRDVYKAGRLVARNGVTVSDVR
;
A
#
# COMPACT_ATOMS: atom_id res chain seq x y z
N MET A 1 13.12 -30.03 -24.55
CA MET A 1 12.87 -28.61 -24.23
C MET A 1 12.69 -28.53 -22.72
N THR A 2 13.38 -27.63 -22.04
CA THR A 2 13.25 -27.48 -20.58
C THR A 2 11.94 -26.79 -20.24
N ASP A 3 11.14 -27.41 -19.39
CA ASP A 3 9.82 -26.93 -18.95
C ASP A 3 9.92 -25.81 -17.90
N ILE A 4 11.07 -25.65 -17.25
CA ILE A 4 11.35 -24.65 -16.22
C ILE A 4 12.16 -23.50 -16.83
N ASP A 5 11.73 -22.27 -16.58
CA ASP A 5 12.43 -21.06 -17.03
C ASP A 5 13.66 -20.82 -16.14
N THR A 6 13.45 -20.71 -14.83
CA THR A 6 14.51 -20.43 -13.87
C THR A 6 14.42 -21.36 -12.67
N LEU A 7 15.56 -21.93 -12.27
CA LEU A 7 15.71 -22.63 -10.99
C LEU A 7 16.50 -21.74 -10.03
N PHE A 8 15.88 -21.36 -8.91
CA PHE A 8 16.56 -20.68 -7.82
C PHE A 8 17.01 -21.71 -6.79
N GLN A 9 18.32 -21.81 -6.56
CA GLN A 9 18.91 -22.83 -5.70
C GLN A 9 19.27 -22.26 -4.33
N ASN A 10 19.23 -23.12 -3.31
CA ASN A 10 19.66 -22.78 -1.95
C ASN A 10 18.94 -21.54 -1.38
N ALA A 11 17.63 -21.40 -1.61
CA ALA A 11 16.78 -20.39 -0.98
C ALA A 11 16.58 -20.73 0.50
N ARG A 12 16.81 -19.78 1.42
CA ARG A 12 16.39 -19.95 2.82
C ARG A 12 14.98 -19.40 3.00
N LEU A 13 14.05 -20.21 3.50
CA LEU A 13 12.68 -19.79 3.79
C LEU A 13 12.57 -19.20 5.21
N PRO A 14 11.49 -18.44 5.51
CA PRO A 14 11.23 -17.91 6.85
C PRO A 14 11.19 -18.96 7.97
N ASP A 15 10.80 -20.20 7.65
CA ASP A 15 10.74 -21.32 8.58
C ASP A 15 12.10 -22.01 8.82
N GLY A 16 13.19 -21.49 8.23
CA GLY A 16 14.54 -22.01 8.39
C GLY A 16 14.93 -23.10 7.39
N ARG A 17 13.99 -23.63 6.60
CA ARG A 17 14.32 -24.62 5.57
C ARG A 17 15.18 -24.00 4.48
N THR A 18 16.06 -24.81 3.90
CA THR A 18 16.77 -24.48 2.66
C THR A 18 16.18 -25.31 1.53
N VAL A 19 15.71 -24.65 0.47
CA VAL A 19 14.96 -25.25 -0.63
C VAL A 19 15.46 -24.72 -1.97
N ASP A 20 15.02 -25.35 -3.05
CA ASP A 20 15.08 -24.80 -4.40
C ASP A 20 13.67 -24.37 -4.83
N ILE A 21 13.58 -23.32 -5.65
CA ILE A 21 12.33 -22.77 -6.18
C ILE A 21 12.39 -22.85 -7.71
N ALA A 22 11.53 -23.65 -8.32
CA ALA A 22 11.43 -23.76 -9.77
C ALA A 22 10.33 -22.86 -10.32
N VAL A 23 10.66 -22.02 -11.29
CA VAL A 23 9.73 -21.04 -11.89
C VAL A 23 9.45 -21.36 -13.36
N LYS A 24 8.17 -21.33 -13.73
CA LYS A 24 7.67 -21.52 -15.09
C LYS A 24 6.61 -20.47 -15.41
N ASN A 25 6.74 -19.77 -16.53
CA ASN A 25 5.83 -18.72 -16.99
C ASN A 25 5.53 -17.66 -15.91
N GLY A 26 6.55 -17.30 -15.14
CA GLY A 26 6.44 -16.33 -14.05
C GLY A 26 5.73 -16.82 -12.78
N GLN A 27 5.40 -18.11 -12.69
CA GLN A 27 4.77 -18.74 -11.53
C GLN A 27 5.71 -19.76 -10.88
N ILE A 28 5.60 -19.90 -9.56
CA ILE A 28 6.29 -20.91 -8.79
C ILE A 28 5.66 -22.27 -9.11
N SER A 29 6.41 -23.14 -9.78
CA SER A 29 5.95 -24.48 -10.17
C SER A 29 6.22 -25.55 -9.12
N ALA A 30 7.29 -25.38 -8.32
CA ALA A 30 7.65 -26.29 -7.24
C ALA A 30 8.54 -25.60 -6.20
N ILE A 31 8.40 -25.98 -4.93
CA ILE A 31 9.29 -25.59 -3.82
C ILE A 31 9.69 -26.86 -3.05
N ALA A 32 10.92 -27.32 -3.24
CA ALA A 32 11.43 -28.49 -2.50
C ALA A 32 12.95 -28.47 -2.38
N ALA A 33 13.50 -29.23 -1.43
CA ALA A 33 14.95 -29.38 -1.29
C ALA A 33 15.52 -30.27 -2.39
N GLY A 34 16.60 -29.82 -3.05
CA GLY A 34 17.36 -30.64 -4.00
C GLY A 34 16.58 -30.96 -5.29
N LEU A 35 15.85 -29.99 -5.84
CA LEU A 35 15.08 -30.17 -7.06
C LEU A 35 16.01 -30.57 -8.22
N ARG A 36 15.76 -31.74 -8.81
CA ARG A 36 16.47 -32.24 -9.99
C ARG A 36 15.65 -31.99 -11.25
N VAL A 37 15.53 -30.72 -11.62
CA VAL A 37 14.78 -30.28 -12.81
C VAL A 37 15.72 -29.61 -13.81
N ALA A 38 15.50 -29.83 -15.10
CA ALA A 38 16.22 -29.12 -16.14
C ALA A 38 15.59 -27.74 -16.35
N ALA A 39 16.35 -26.67 -16.12
CA ALA A 39 15.92 -25.28 -16.27
C ALA A 39 16.72 -24.57 -17.36
N ARG A 40 16.15 -23.53 -17.97
CA ARG A 40 16.89 -22.67 -18.93
C ARG A 40 17.98 -21.88 -18.23
N GLU A 41 17.67 -21.37 -17.04
CA GLU A 41 18.59 -20.62 -16.20
C GLU A 41 18.63 -21.21 -14.78
N SER A 42 19.78 -21.07 -14.11
CA SER A 42 19.93 -21.39 -12.70
C SER A 42 20.59 -20.24 -11.95
N THR A 43 20.07 -19.91 -10.77
CA THR A 43 20.61 -18.87 -9.89
C THR A 43 20.78 -19.43 -8.49
N ASP A 44 22.01 -19.46 -7.98
CA ASP A 44 22.28 -19.81 -6.59
C ASP A 44 22.04 -18.59 -5.68
N LEU A 45 21.07 -18.72 -4.75
CA LEU A 45 20.73 -17.68 -3.79
C LEU A 45 21.63 -17.69 -2.55
N LYS A 46 22.58 -18.64 -2.46
CA LYS A 46 23.63 -18.70 -1.43
C LYS A 46 23.07 -18.72 0.00
N ARG A 47 21.95 -19.38 0.22
CA ARG A 47 21.27 -19.49 1.53
C ARG A 47 20.80 -18.15 2.10
N ARG A 48 20.72 -17.09 1.29
CA ARG A 48 20.07 -15.83 1.67
C ARG A 48 18.57 -16.05 1.87
N LEU A 49 18.00 -15.26 2.78
CA LEU A 49 16.58 -15.32 3.11
C LEU A 49 15.75 -14.84 1.92
N VAL A 50 14.77 -15.65 1.53
CA VAL A 50 13.78 -15.33 0.51
C VAL A 50 12.47 -14.99 1.20
N LEU A 51 11.98 -13.79 0.92
CA LEU A 51 10.74 -13.25 1.47
C LEU A 51 9.76 -12.98 0.31
N PRO A 52 8.44 -13.09 0.54
CA PRO A 52 7.48 -12.69 -0.49
C PRO A 52 7.65 -11.19 -0.80
N GLY A 53 7.40 -10.81 -2.05
CA GLY A 53 7.56 -9.41 -2.48
C GLY A 53 6.71 -8.48 -1.62
N LEU A 54 7.27 -7.32 -1.23
CA LEU A 54 6.59 -6.40 -0.33
C LEU A 54 5.41 -5.72 -1.04
N VAL A 55 4.40 -5.34 -0.25
CA VAL A 55 3.15 -4.75 -0.73
C VAL A 55 2.95 -3.39 -0.10
N ASP A 56 3.02 -2.32 -0.89
CA ASP A 56 2.75 -0.97 -0.39
C ASP A 56 1.23 -0.73 -0.39
N GLY A 57 0.63 -0.82 0.79
CA GLY A 57 -0.81 -0.76 0.94
C GLY A 57 -1.43 0.59 0.55
N HIS A 58 -0.64 1.66 0.55
CA HIS A 58 -1.12 3.03 0.37
C HIS A 58 0.05 3.96 0.01
N ILE A 59 0.00 4.56 -1.17
CA ILE A 59 0.99 5.53 -1.67
C ILE A 59 0.31 6.57 -2.58
N HIS A 60 1.00 7.66 -2.91
CA HIS A 60 0.53 8.66 -3.88
C HIS A 60 1.58 8.92 -4.96
N LEU A 61 1.37 8.35 -6.15
CA LEU A 61 2.32 8.44 -7.27
C LEU A 61 2.25 9.78 -8.03
N ASP A 62 1.14 10.52 -7.91
CA ASP A 62 0.91 11.80 -8.56
C ASP A 62 1.52 12.99 -7.78
N LYS A 63 1.71 12.85 -6.46
CA LYS A 63 2.12 13.93 -5.54
C LYS A 63 3.63 14.02 -5.28
N GLY A 64 4.32 12.88 -5.24
CA GLY A 64 5.74 12.75 -4.89
C GLY A 64 6.70 13.64 -5.69
N PHE A 65 7.76 14.18 -5.08
CA PHE A 65 8.81 14.96 -5.77
C PHE A 65 10.08 14.15 -6.09
N ILE A 66 10.03 12.82 -6.01
CA ILE A 66 11.16 11.98 -6.43
C ILE A 66 11.50 12.25 -7.90
N GLY A 67 12.79 12.43 -8.22
CA GLY A 67 13.23 12.82 -9.57
C GLY A 67 13.09 14.31 -9.88
N ASP A 68 12.55 15.11 -8.96
CA ASP A 68 12.50 16.57 -9.00
C ASP A 68 13.50 17.21 -8.02
N GLU A 69 13.56 18.53 -8.00
CA GLU A 69 14.31 19.29 -7.00
C GLU A 69 13.67 19.19 -5.62
N TRP A 70 14.48 19.36 -4.57
CA TRP A 70 13.98 19.41 -3.20
C TRP A 70 13.01 20.58 -3.02
N LYS A 71 11.81 20.29 -2.52
CA LYS A 71 10.80 21.28 -2.18
C LYS A 71 10.62 21.30 -0.65
N PRO A 72 10.79 22.45 0.02
CA PRO A 72 10.69 22.51 1.46
C PRO A 72 9.25 22.28 1.93
N HIS A 73 9.10 21.55 3.03
CA HIS A 73 7.82 21.42 3.71
C HIS A 73 7.38 22.78 4.28
N ARG A 74 6.11 23.13 4.03
CA ARG A 74 5.48 24.34 4.56
C ARG A 74 4.55 23.95 5.71
N PRO A 75 4.79 24.40 6.94
CA PRO A 75 3.88 24.13 8.05
C PRO A 75 2.55 24.86 7.86
N CYS A 76 1.46 24.26 8.33
CA CYS A 76 0.17 24.92 8.43
C CYS A 76 0.22 26.12 9.39
N THR A 77 -0.66 27.10 9.18
CA THR A 77 -0.64 28.37 9.91
C THR A 77 -1.07 28.20 11.37
N ALA A 78 -2.02 27.31 11.65
CA ALA A 78 -2.62 27.15 12.98
C ALA A 78 -2.86 25.66 13.35
N GLY A 79 -1.78 24.87 13.40
CA GLY A 79 -1.86 23.43 13.59
C GLY A 79 -2.25 22.69 12.31
N PHE A 80 -2.30 21.36 12.34
CA PHE A 80 -2.60 20.55 11.15
C PHE A 80 -4.00 20.87 10.61
N ASN A 81 -4.11 21.13 9.31
CA ASN A 81 -5.38 21.40 8.63
C ASN A 81 -5.36 20.86 7.20
N VAL A 82 -6.22 19.89 6.91
CA VAL A 82 -6.25 19.19 5.61
C VAL A 82 -6.50 20.15 4.44
N ARG A 83 -7.40 21.13 4.60
CA ARG A 83 -7.71 22.10 3.54
C ARG A 83 -6.52 22.99 3.19
N GLU A 84 -5.80 23.48 4.20
CA GLU A 84 -4.57 24.27 4.00
C GLU A 84 -3.47 23.42 3.35
N ARG A 85 -3.35 22.14 3.74
CA ARG A 85 -2.42 21.20 3.12
C ARG A 85 -2.70 20.97 1.63
N VAL A 86 -3.96 20.81 1.24
CA VAL A 86 -4.39 20.69 -0.16
C VAL A 86 -4.01 21.92 -0.97
N GLU A 87 -4.19 23.12 -0.41
CA GLU A 87 -3.77 24.35 -1.10
C GLU A 87 -2.25 24.42 -1.31
N PHE A 88 -1.46 24.06 -0.29
CA PHE A 88 0.00 24.02 -0.41
C PHE A 88 0.47 22.99 -1.43
N GLU A 89 -0.20 21.84 -1.51
CA GLU A 89 0.03 20.82 -2.53
C GLU A 89 -0.18 21.38 -3.93
N LYS A 90 -1.36 21.97 -4.20
CA LYS A 90 -1.69 22.54 -5.53
C LYS A 90 -0.63 23.54 -5.98
N GLN A 91 -0.21 24.42 -5.08
CA GLN A 91 0.86 25.40 -5.36
C GLN A 91 2.22 24.75 -5.64
N ALA A 92 2.57 23.66 -4.95
CA ALA A 92 3.83 22.96 -5.12
C ALA A 92 3.87 22.13 -6.43
N LEU A 93 2.75 21.47 -6.77
CA LEU A 93 2.58 20.67 -7.97
C LEU A 93 2.53 21.51 -9.25
N ALA A 94 1.96 22.72 -9.20
CA ALA A 94 1.98 23.66 -10.33
C ALA A 94 3.40 24.03 -10.79
N LYS A 95 4.40 23.84 -9.92
CA LYS A 95 5.82 24.11 -10.19
C LYS A 95 6.66 22.83 -10.24
N ALA A 96 6.04 21.65 -10.22
CA ALA A 96 6.75 20.38 -10.21
C ALA A 96 7.00 19.88 -11.64
N LYS A 97 7.96 18.97 -11.78
CA LYS A 97 8.11 18.19 -13.02
C LYS A 97 6.81 17.43 -13.35
N PRO A 98 6.61 17.01 -14.61
CA PRO A 98 5.45 16.21 -14.99
C PRO A 98 5.32 14.92 -14.16
N ILE A 99 4.07 14.47 -13.91
CA ILE A 99 3.79 13.24 -13.14
C ILE A 99 4.56 12.03 -13.69
N PRO A 100 4.68 11.79 -15.01
CA PRO A 100 5.39 10.62 -15.51
C PRO A 100 6.85 10.51 -15.05
N VAL A 101 7.54 11.65 -14.87
CA VAL A 101 8.92 11.66 -14.38
C VAL A 101 8.96 11.29 -12.90
N ARG A 102 8.08 11.90 -12.09
CA ARG A 102 8.12 11.75 -10.64
C ARG A 102 7.55 10.41 -10.17
N ALA A 103 6.44 9.97 -10.78
CA ALA A 103 5.82 8.67 -10.53
C ALA A 103 6.77 7.53 -10.90
N ALA A 104 7.45 7.58 -12.06
CA ALA A 104 8.45 6.59 -12.43
C ALA A 104 9.61 6.57 -11.44
N GLY A 105 10.15 7.73 -11.05
CA GLY A 105 11.21 7.82 -10.04
C GLY A 105 10.81 7.19 -8.70
N LEU A 106 9.57 7.43 -8.25
CA LEU A 106 9.05 6.85 -7.01
C LEU A 106 8.83 5.33 -7.13
N ILE A 107 8.29 4.85 -8.25
CA ILE A 107 8.14 3.40 -8.52
C ILE A 107 9.50 2.70 -8.50
N GLU A 108 10.49 3.22 -9.21
CA GLU A 108 11.83 2.62 -9.26
C GLU A 108 12.48 2.62 -7.87
N LEU A 109 12.28 3.69 -7.07
CA LEU A 109 12.70 3.73 -5.67
C LEU A 109 12.06 2.59 -4.87
N CYS A 110 10.74 2.46 -4.87
CA CYS A 110 10.03 1.40 -4.14
C CYS A 110 10.41 -0.01 -4.61
N VAL A 111 10.49 -0.24 -5.93
CA VAL A 111 10.90 -1.54 -6.51
C VAL A 111 12.31 -1.90 -6.08
N SER A 112 13.23 -0.91 -6.04
CA SER A 112 14.60 -1.14 -5.57
C SER A 112 14.68 -1.61 -4.12
N GLN A 113 13.67 -1.30 -3.30
CA GLN A 113 13.58 -1.72 -1.90
C GLN A 113 12.81 -3.04 -1.70
N GLY A 114 12.23 -3.63 -2.74
CA GLY A 114 11.53 -4.92 -2.66
C GLY A 114 10.02 -4.87 -2.85
N THR A 115 9.45 -3.71 -3.17
CA THR A 115 8.02 -3.58 -3.46
C THR A 115 7.67 -4.20 -4.81
N THR A 116 6.71 -5.12 -4.81
CA THR A 116 6.23 -5.84 -6.01
C THR A 116 4.76 -5.58 -6.32
N HIS A 117 4.05 -4.99 -5.35
CA HIS A 117 2.66 -4.58 -5.46
C HIS A 117 2.46 -3.26 -4.72
N MET A 118 1.58 -2.39 -5.20
CA MET A 118 1.20 -1.18 -4.48
C MET A 118 -0.24 -0.74 -4.82
N ARG A 119 -0.85 0.04 -3.94
CA ARG A 119 -2.10 0.77 -4.21
C ARG A 119 -1.85 2.27 -4.12
N SER A 120 -1.95 2.96 -5.26
CA SER A 120 -1.80 4.40 -5.34
C SER A 120 -3.16 5.08 -5.30
N HIS A 121 -3.28 6.12 -4.50
CA HIS A 121 -4.36 7.10 -4.63
C HIS A 121 -3.94 8.15 -5.66
N VAL A 122 -4.90 8.64 -6.44
CA VAL A 122 -4.67 9.61 -7.50
C VAL A 122 -5.78 10.66 -7.46
N ASP A 123 -5.38 11.93 -7.40
CA ASP A 123 -6.30 13.04 -7.23
C ASP A 123 -7.22 13.21 -8.43
N ILE A 124 -8.52 13.22 -8.14
CA ILE A 124 -9.62 13.52 -9.06
C ILE A 124 -10.39 14.71 -8.51
N ASP A 125 -10.38 15.82 -9.24
CA ASP A 125 -11.18 17.00 -8.89
C ASP A 125 -11.62 17.80 -10.13
N PRO A 126 -12.58 18.72 -10.02
CA PRO A 126 -13.11 19.48 -11.16
C PRO A 126 -12.08 20.36 -11.91
N GLN A 127 -10.99 20.77 -11.26
CA GLN A 127 -9.93 21.56 -11.90
C GLN A 127 -8.98 20.68 -12.72
N ILE A 128 -8.74 19.45 -12.27
CA ILE A 128 -7.82 18.51 -12.89
C ILE A 128 -8.53 17.64 -13.94
N GLY A 129 -9.78 17.26 -13.68
CA GLY A 129 -10.48 16.20 -14.39
C GLY A 129 -9.77 14.85 -14.16
N LEU A 130 -9.63 14.05 -15.22
CA LEU A 130 -8.98 12.75 -15.18
C LEU A 130 -7.49 12.77 -15.58
N ARG A 131 -6.90 13.96 -15.79
CA ARG A 131 -5.53 14.08 -16.32
C ARG A 131 -4.47 13.38 -15.46
N ASN A 132 -4.63 13.40 -14.14
CA ASN A 132 -3.70 12.70 -13.23
C ASN A 132 -3.85 11.18 -13.37
N LEU A 133 -5.09 10.69 -13.46
CA LEU A 133 -5.38 9.27 -13.70
C LEU A 133 -4.72 8.78 -14.98
N ASP A 134 -4.90 9.48 -16.10
CA ASP A 134 -4.33 9.09 -17.39
C ASP A 134 -2.79 8.98 -17.32
N GLN A 135 -2.15 9.95 -16.66
CA GLN A 135 -0.69 9.97 -16.51
C GLN A 135 -0.20 8.84 -15.60
N VAL A 136 -0.85 8.60 -14.46
CA VAL A 136 -0.46 7.52 -13.54
C VAL A 136 -0.74 6.14 -14.16
N ALA A 137 -1.86 5.97 -14.86
CA ALA A 137 -2.19 4.73 -15.58
C ALA A 137 -1.14 4.41 -16.66
N ALA A 138 -0.72 5.40 -17.45
CA ALA A 138 0.34 5.22 -18.44
C ALA A 138 1.67 4.79 -17.79
N VAL A 139 2.02 5.36 -16.63
CA VAL A 139 3.22 4.97 -15.88
C VAL A 139 3.09 3.56 -15.31
N ARG A 140 1.93 3.20 -14.73
CA ARG A 140 1.63 1.83 -14.28
C ARG A 140 1.87 0.83 -15.41
N ASP A 141 1.32 1.09 -16.59
CA ASP A 141 1.38 0.16 -17.72
C ASP A 141 2.81 -0.01 -18.24
N ALA A 142 3.61 1.07 -18.19
CA ALA A 142 5.04 1.04 -18.51
C ALA A 142 5.87 0.23 -17.49
N HIS A 143 5.44 0.14 -16.22
CA HIS A 143 6.15 -0.56 -15.14
C HIS A 143 5.54 -1.92 -14.77
N ARG A 144 4.55 -2.43 -15.52
CA ARG A 144 3.85 -3.70 -15.23
C ARG A 144 4.77 -4.93 -15.09
N GLY A 145 5.96 -4.88 -15.71
CA GLY A 145 6.98 -5.92 -15.62
C GLY A 145 7.77 -5.90 -14.31
N LYS A 146 7.67 -4.81 -13.53
CA LYS A 146 8.43 -4.58 -12.29
C LYS A 146 7.53 -4.56 -11.05
N VAL A 147 6.34 -3.99 -11.16
CA VAL A 147 5.39 -3.83 -10.05
C VAL A 147 3.95 -3.90 -10.56
N SER A 148 3.05 -4.44 -9.74
CA SER A 148 1.61 -4.38 -9.97
C SER A 148 1.01 -3.22 -9.17
N ILE A 149 0.24 -2.35 -9.82
CA ILE A 149 -0.28 -1.11 -9.19
C ILE A 149 -1.80 -1.09 -9.32
N GLN A 150 -2.51 -1.00 -8.18
CA GLN A 150 -3.91 -0.61 -8.12
C GLN A 150 -4.02 0.91 -8.03
N ILE A 151 -5.01 1.50 -8.68
CA ILE A 151 -5.29 2.94 -8.64
C ILE A 151 -6.64 3.18 -7.95
N VAL A 152 -6.63 4.03 -6.92
CA VAL A 152 -7.84 4.56 -6.27
C VAL A 152 -8.15 5.94 -6.86
N ALA A 153 -9.34 6.11 -7.42
CA ALA A 153 -9.86 7.42 -7.82
C ALA A 153 -10.18 8.23 -6.55
N PHE A 154 -9.36 9.23 -6.23
CA PHE A 154 -9.37 9.86 -4.91
C PHE A 154 -9.82 11.34 -4.95
N PRO A 155 -10.93 11.70 -4.28
CA PRO A 155 -11.48 13.05 -4.30
C PRO A 155 -10.77 13.96 -3.29
N GLN A 156 -9.50 14.29 -3.51
CA GLN A 156 -8.68 15.11 -2.60
C GLN A 156 -9.27 16.49 -2.28
N SER A 157 -10.07 17.05 -3.20
CA SER A 157 -10.76 18.33 -3.03
C SER A 157 -12.19 18.20 -2.46
N GLY A 158 -12.55 17.03 -1.92
CA GLY A 158 -13.90 16.73 -1.45
C GLY A 158 -14.87 16.34 -2.55
N ILE A 159 -16.05 15.85 -2.18
CA ILE A 159 -17.14 15.48 -3.09
C ILE A 159 -18.26 16.51 -3.00
N VAL A 160 -18.75 16.77 -1.79
CA VAL A 160 -19.85 17.69 -1.52
C VAL A 160 -19.38 19.13 -1.69
N THR A 161 -18.17 19.44 -1.22
CA THR A 161 -17.58 20.77 -1.35
C THR A 161 -17.03 21.09 -2.74
N ALA A 162 -16.96 20.10 -3.64
CA ALA A 162 -16.53 20.25 -5.02
C ALA A 162 -17.55 19.63 -6.00
N PRO A 163 -18.60 20.37 -6.39
CA PRO A 163 -19.62 19.87 -7.31
C PRO A 163 -19.02 19.34 -8.63
N GLY A 164 -19.53 18.19 -9.09
CA GLY A 164 -19.01 17.47 -10.26
C GLY A 164 -17.99 16.37 -9.93
N THR A 165 -17.43 16.34 -8.71
CA THR A 165 -16.47 15.30 -8.31
C THR A 165 -17.08 13.91 -8.38
N ARG A 166 -18.32 13.71 -7.94
CA ARG A 166 -18.98 12.39 -8.00
C ARG A 166 -18.99 11.84 -9.42
N GLU A 167 -19.37 12.66 -10.40
CA GLU A 167 -19.43 12.26 -11.81
C GLU A 167 -18.04 11.92 -12.35
N LEU A 168 -17.01 12.66 -11.91
CA LEU A 168 -15.62 12.37 -12.26
C LEU A 168 -15.12 11.07 -11.61
N LEU A 169 -15.53 10.74 -10.38
CA LEU A 169 -15.19 9.46 -9.75
C LEU A 169 -15.83 8.28 -10.51
N ASP A 170 -17.10 8.41 -10.91
CA ASP A 170 -17.80 7.42 -11.75
C ASP A 170 -17.08 7.25 -13.10
N GLU A 171 -16.63 8.36 -13.71
CA GLU A 171 -15.86 8.34 -14.95
C GLU A 171 -14.47 7.72 -14.78
N ALA A 172 -13.76 8.04 -13.68
CA ALA A 172 -12.45 7.51 -13.36
C ALA A 172 -12.46 5.98 -13.24
N VAL A 173 -13.45 5.41 -12.53
CA VAL A 173 -13.62 3.95 -12.41
C VAL A 173 -13.89 3.32 -13.77
N ARG A 174 -14.77 3.93 -14.58
CA ARG A 174 -15.05 3.45 -15.95
C ARG A 174 -13.81 3.47 -16.84
N ASN A 175 -12.90 4.41 -16.59
CA ASN A 175 -11.67 4.60 -17.35
C ASN A 175 -10.46 3.85 -16.75
N GLY A 176 -10.69 2.92 -15.82
CA GLY A 176 -9.68 1.95 -15.37
C GLY A 176 -9.01 2.26 -14.04
N ALA A 177 -9.60 3.11 -13.20
CA ALA A 177 -9.32 3.09 -11.77
C ALA A 177 -9.91 1.82 -11.13
N ASP A 178 -9.15 1.17 -10.25
CA ASP A 178 -9.48 -0.13 -9.66
C ASP A 178 -10.42 -0.01 -8.44
N LEU A 179 -10.40 1.16 -7.77
CA LEU A 179 -11.19 1.47 -6.58
C LEU A 179 -11.65 2.94 -6.61
N VAL A 180 -12.66 3.25 -5.81
CA VAL A 180 -13.08 4.62 -5.49
C VAL A 180 -12.67 5.00 -4.07
N GLY A 181 -12.25 6.25 -3.87
CA GLY A 181 -11.83 6.75 -2.56
C GLY A 181 -12.72 7.85 -1.99
N GLY A 182 -12.39 8.27 -0.78
CA GLY A 182 -13.04 9.35 -0.03
C GLY A 182 -12.07 10.08 0.87
N LEU A 183 -12.47 11.24 1.39
CA LEU A 183 -11.66 12.06 2.30
C LEU A 183 -12.56 12.78 3.30
N ASP A 184 -12.32 12.55 4.60
CA ASP A 184 -12.86 13.30 5.74
C ASP A 184 -14.32 13.79 5.55
N PRO A 185 -15.30 12.86 5.58
CA PRO A 185 -16.71 13.16 5.34
C PRO A 185 -17.26 14.30 6.21
N ALA A 186 -16.77 14.45 7.45
CA ALA A 186 -17.18 15.49 8.37
C ALA A 186 -16.36 16.78 8.23
N ASP A 187 -15.08 16.81 8.60
CA ASP A 187 -14.35 18.09 8.72
C ASP A 187 -14.06 18.72 7.34
N PHE A 188 -13.93 17.91 6.29
CA PHE A 188 -13.67 18.44 4.96
C PHE A 188 -14.96 18.75 4.19
N ASP A 189 -15.89 17.80 4.11
CA ASP A 189 -17.11 17.98 3.31
C ASP A 189 -18.31 18.53 4.10
N GLY A 190 -18.32 18.41 5.42
CA GLY A 190 -19.41 18.89 6.28
C GLY A 190 -20.72 18.10 6.15
N ASP A 191 -20.72 17.01 5.40
CA ASP A 191 -21.88 16.16 5.12
C ASP A 191 -21.44 14.69 4.99
N ILE A 192 -21.39 14.02 6.15
CA ILE A 192 -20.99 12.61 6.27
C ILE A 192 -21.86 11.72 5.38
N ALA A 193 -23.18 11.93 5.38
CA ALA A 193 -24.10 11.08 4.65
C ALA A 193 -23.95 11.28 3.14
N GLY A 194 -23.93 12.53 2.67
CA GLY A 194 -23.78 12.84 1.24
C GLY A 194 -22.45 12.35 0.67
N HIS A 195 -21.35 12.52 1.41
CA HIS A 195 -20.03 12.03 1.00
C HIS A 195 -20.00 10.50 0.88
N LEU A 196 -20.45 9.80 1.91
CA LEU A 196 -20.44 8.33 1.92
C LEU A 196 -21.46 7.76 0.92
N ASP A 197 -22.63 8.37 0.73
CA ASP A 197 -23.61 7.94 -0.28
C ASP A 197 -23.00 7.98 -1.69
N ALA A 198 -22.26 9.04 -2.03
CA ALA A 198 -21.63 9.17 -3.33
C ALA A 198 -20.58 8.07 -3.59
N ILE A 199 -19.73 7.76 -2.62
CA ILE A 199 -18.67 6.75 -2.76
C ILE A 199 -19.27 5.35 -2.88
N PHE A 200 -20.21 5.02 -2.00
CA PHE A 200 -20.82 3.70 -1.99
C PHE A 200 -21.70 3.46 -3.23
N ASP A 201 -22.38 4.49 -3.77
CA ASP A 201 -23.11 4.40 -5.06
C ASP A 201 -22.15 4.08 -6.23
N VAL A 202 -21.01 4.78 -6.32
CA VAL A 202 -20.00 4.49 -7.35
C VAL A 202 -19.44 3.08 -7.19
N ALA A 203 -19.10 2.67 -5.96
CA ALA A 203 -18.56 1.34 -5.70
C ALA A 203 -19.54 0.22 -6.07
N GLU A 204 -20.81 0.34 -5.67
CA GLU A 204 -21.85 -0.65 -5.97
C GLU A 204 -22.12 -0.74 -7.47
N ARG A 205 -22.26 0.42 -8.14
CA ARG A 205 -22.54 0.48 -9.58
C ARG A 205 -21.50 -0.24 -10.43
N HIS A 206 -20.22 -0.09 -10.07
CA HIS A 206 -19.10 -0.65 -10.85
C HIS A 206 -18.53 -1.95 -10.25
N GLY A 207 -19.00 -2.37 -9.08
CA GLY A 207 -18.52 -3.56 -8.39
C GLY A 207 -17.07 -3.46 -7.88
N VAL A 208 -16.57 -2.24 -7.66
CA VAL A 208 -15.18 -1.96 -7.23
C VAL A 208 -15.05 -1.84 -5.71
N GLY A 209 -13.81 -1.88 -5.22
CA GLY A 209 -13.51 -1.65 -3.80
C GLY A 209 -13.53 -0.17 -3.42
N ILE A 210 -13.46 0.08 -2.11
CA ILE A 210 -13.44 1.42 -1.49
C ILE A 210 -12.18 1.59 -0.64
N ASP A 211 -11.52 2.75 -0.72
CA ASP A 211 -10.42 3.13 0.16
C ASP A 211 -10.54 4.60 0.60
N ILE A 212 -11.02 4.84 1.83
CA ILE A 212 -11.35 6.18 2.34
C ILE A 212 -10.24 6.68 3.25
N HIS A 213 -9.68 7.85 2.95
CA HIS A 213 -8.85 8.62 3.86
C HIS A 213 -9.70 9.18 4.98
N LEU A 214 -9.35 8.85 6.23
CA LEU A 214 -10.07 9.33 7.40
C LEU A 214 -9.10 9.81 8.49
N HIS A 215 -8.90 11.11 8.53
CA HIS A 215 -8.05 11.83 9.46
C HIS A 215 -8.82 12.42 10.63
N ASP A 216 -10.14 12.59 10.47
CA ASP A 216 -11.05 13.14 11.47
C ASP A 216 -10.87 12.43 12.82
N GLY A 217 -10.79 13.24 13.87
CA GLY A 217 -10.31 12.83 15.17
C GLY A 217 -11.41 12.48 16.18
N ASP A 218 -10.97 12.02 17.35
CA ASP A 218 -11.79 11.81 18.53
C ASP A 218 -13.08 10.99 18.25
N LEU A 219 -14.17 11.32 18.93
CA LEU A 219 -15.44 10.60 18.80
C LEU A 219 -16.12 10.82 17.44
N LEU A 220 -15.79 11.91 16.74
CA LEU A 220 -16.33 12.19 15.41
C LEU A 220 -15.79 11.19 14.39
N GLY A 221 -14.46 11.01 14.34
CA GLY A 221 -13.86 10.00 13.46
C GLY A 221 -14.30 8.58 13.83
N VAL A 222 -14.49 8.26 15.12
CA VAL A 222 -15.07 6.96 15.52
C VAL A 222 -16.48 6.77 14.96
N PHE A 223 -17.32 7.80 15.00
CA PHE A 223 -18.67 7.75 14.43
C PHE A 223 -18.63 7.45 12.92
N GLU A 224 -17.74 8.13 12.17
CA GLU A 224 -17.57 7.90 10.73
C GLU A 224 -17.07 6.49 10.43
N ILE A 225 -16.10 5.99 11.21
CA ILE A 225 -15.62 4.59 11.12
C ILE A 225 -16.77 3.60 11.31
N GLU A 226 -17.60 3.81 12.33
CA GLU A 226 -18.73 2.93 12.60
C GLU A 226 -19.81 2.99 11.51
N GLU A 227 -20.00 4.15 10.88
CA GLU A 227 -20.92 4.33 9.76
C GLU A 227 -20.41 3.66 8.49
N ILE A 228 -19.12 3.78 8.17
CA ILE A 228 -18.47 3.06 7.08
C ILE A 228 -18.59 1.54 7.29
N ALA A 229 -18.33 1.06 8.52
CA ALA A 229 -18.49 -0.36 8.86
C ALA A 229 -19.94 -0.83 8.71
N ARG A 230 -20.91 -0.03 9.16
CA ARG A 230 -22.34 -0.34 9.02
C ARG A 230 -22.74 -0.47 7.54
N ARG A 231 -22.37 0.50 6.70
CA ARG A 231 -22.67 0.50 5.26
C ARG A 231 -22.01 -0.69 4.55
N THR A 232 -20.75 -0.97 4.88
CA THR A 232 -20.01 -2.14 4.38
C THR A 232 -20.76 -3.44 4.67
N LYS A 233 -21.24 -3.62 5.91
CA LYS A 233 -21.98 -4.81 6.32
C LYS A 233 -23.33 -4.93 5.61
N VAL A 234 -24.09 -3.83 5.51
CA VAL A 234 -25.41 -3.80 4.86
C VAL A 234 -25.32 -4.13 3.37
N LEU A 235 -24.29 -3.64 2.69
CA LEU A 235 -24.09 -3.82 1.24
C LEU A 235 -23.27 -5.08 0.90
N GLY A 236 -22.84 -5.86 1.90
CA GLY A 236 -22.07 -7.08 1.67
C GLY A 236 -20.67 -6.83 1.07
N LEU A 237 -20.07 -5.67 1.35
CA LEU A 237 -18.77 -5.25 0.80
C LEU A 237 -17.57 -5.70 1.66
N GLY A 238 -17.77 -6.67 2.56
CA GLY A 238 -16.71 -7.19 3.43
C GLY A 238 -15.49 -7.68 2.64
N GLY A 239 -14.31 -7.28 3.08
CA GLY A 239 -13.03 -7.54 2.41
C GLY A 239 -12.75 -6.65 1.19
N ARG A 240 -13.61 -5.67 0.88
CA ARG A 240 -13.44 -4.71 -0.23
C ARG A 240 -13.38 -3.25 0.21
N VAL A 241 -13.47 -2.98 1.51
CA VAL A 241 -13.44 -1.63 2.08
C VAL A 241 -12.22 -1.47 2.99
N THR A 242 -11.47 -0.42 2.73
CA THR A 242 -10.36 0.05 3.57
C THR A 242 -10.70 1.42 4.15
N ILE A 243 -10.36 1.62 5.41
CA ILE A 243 -10.22 2.97 5.99
C ILE A 243 -8.73 3.22 6.17
N SER A 244 -8.23 4.24 5.48
CA SER A 244 -6.87 4.71 5.56
C SER A 244 -6.73 5.72 6.70
N HIS A 245 -5.64 5.58 7.47
CA HIS A 245 -5.29 6.37 8.65
C HIS A 245 -6.07 6.05 9.91
N ALA A 246 -7.39 6.26 9.92
CA ALA A 246 -8.29 5.99 11.05
C ALA A 246 -7.76 6.54 12.40
N TYR A 247 -7.20 7.75 12.40
CA TYR A 247 -6.46 8.31 13.54
C TYR A 247 -7.28 8.37 14.84
N ALA A 248 -8.58 8.62 14.73
CA ALA A 248 -9.53 8.63 15.85
C ALA A 248 -9.41 7.40 16.76
N LEU A 249 -9.14 6.20 16.22
CA LEU A 249 -9.03 4.98 17.02
C LEU A 249 -7.86 5.02 18.02
N GLY A 250 -6.82 5.80 17.73
CA GLY A 250 -5.69 6.02 18.63
C GLY A 250 -5.90 7.17 19.62
N GLN A 251 -6.96 7.96 19.46
CA GLN A 251 -7.24 9.17 20.25
C GLN A 251 -8.30 8.95 21.32
N VAL A 252 -9.09 7.88 21.21
CA VAL A 252 -10.16 7.55 22.15
C VAL A 252 -9.74 6.51 23.20
N PRO A 253 -10.46 6.45 24.35
CA PRO A 253 -10.25 5.40 25.34
C PRO A 253 -10.36 3.97 24.76
N ARG A 254 -9.61 3.05 25.36
CA ARG A 254 -9.44 1.67 24.87
C ARG A 254 -10.77 0.92 24.67
N ASP A 255 -11.75 1.15 25.52
CA ASP A 255 -13.07 0.49 25.43
C ASP A 255 -13.86 0.98 24.21
N ILE A 256 -13.73 2.26 23.84
CA ILE A 256 -14.34 2.84 22.64
C ILE A 256 -13.67 2.26 21.40
N ALA A 257 -12.34 2.28 21.35
CA ALA A 257 -11.57 1.70 20.25
C ALA A 257 -11.88 0.21 20.05
N LEU A 258 -12.03 -0.56 21.14
CA LEU A 258 -12.38 -1.98 21.06
C LEU A 258 -13.79 -2.24 20.49
N ARG A 259 -14.77 -1.40 20.85
CA ARG A 259 -16.13 -1.53 20.27
C ARG A 259 -16.10 -1.26 18.77
N ALA A 260 -15.40 -0.22 18.34
CA ALA A 260 -15.22 0.07 16.92
C ALA A 260 -14.45 -1.05 16.21
N ALA A 261 -13.40 -1.61 16.83
CA ALA A 261 -12.64 -2.74 16.31
C ALA A 261 -13.51 -3.97 16.03
N ASN A 262 -14.38 -4.34 16.97
CA ASN A 262 -15.30 -5.48 16.80
C ASN A 262 -16.26 -5.25 15.61
N ARG A 263 -16.79 -4.02 15.47
CA ARG A 263 -17.67 -3.66 14.34
C ARG A 263 -16.93 -3.72 13.01
N LEU A 264 -15.69 -3.23 12.96
CA LEU A 264 -14.83 -3.32 11.77
C LEU A 264 -14.56 -4.76 11.37
N ALA A 265 -14.21 -5.62 12.35
CA ALA A 265 -13.96 -7.03 12.13
C ALA A 265 -15.21 -7.76 11.60
N GLU A 266 -16.38 -7.53 12.22
CA GLU A 266 -17.65 -8.09 11.76
C GLU A 266 -18.03 -7.65 10.34
N ALA A 267 -17.74 -6.39 9.99
CA ALA A 267 -18.01 -5.86 8.66
C ALA A 267 -16.98 -6.29 7.61
N GLY A 268 -15.81 -6.79 8.04
CA GLY A 268 -14.69 -7.12 7.15
C GLY A 268 -13.99 -5.89 6.58
N VAL A 269 -13.94 -4.77 7.31
CA VAL A 269 -13.22 -3.55 6.90
C VAL A 269 -11.74 -3.67 7.30
N SER A 270 -10.83 -3.32 6.38
CA SER A 270 -9.40 -3.24 6.67
C SER A 270 -8.99 -1.85 7.15
N ILE A 271 -7.95 -1.78 8.00
CA ILE A 271 -7.38 -0.52 8.46
C ILE A 271 -5.94 -0.40 7.97
N LEU A 272 -5.64 0.73 7.31
CA LEU A 272 -4.28 1.10 6.93
C LEU A 272 -3.71 2.08 7.97
N THR A 273 -2.46 1.85 8.37
CA THR A 273 -1.66 2.83 9.12
C THR A 273 -0.29 3.05 8.49
N ASN A 274 0.15 4.31 8.44
CA ASN A 274 1.54 4.68 8.18
C ASN A 274 2.30 5.02 9.48
N ALA A 275 1.66 4.95 10.65
CA ALA A 275 2.21 5.37 11.95
C ALA A 275 2.92 6.75 11.89
N PRO A 276 2.18 7.84 11.64
CA PRO A 276 2.76 9.14 11.31
C PRO A 276 3.35 9.86 12.54
N GLY A 277 4.65 10.17 12.46
CA GLY A 277 5.36 11.09 13.36
C GLY A 277 5.00 10.94 14.84
N ALA A 278 4.62 12.06 15.47
CA ALA A 278 4.20 12.12 16.87
C ALA A 278 2.66 12.03 17.06
N HIS A 279 1.90 11.74 16.01
CA HIS A 279 0.43 11.70 16.07
C HIS A 279 -0.07 10.34 16.56
N ALA A 280 -1.20 10.35 17.25
CA ALA A 280 -1.94 9.12 17.54
C ALA A 280 -2.30 8.39 16.23
N PHE A 281 -2.29 7.06 16.29
CA PHE A 281 -2.58 6.20 15.15
C PHE A 281 -3.32 4.94 15.64
N PRO A 282 -3.97 4.17 14.76
CA PRO A 282 -4.79 3.03 15.16
C PRO A 282 -4.00 2.04 16.02
N PRO A 283 -4.53 1.61 17.19
CA PRO A 283 -3.83 0.70 18.09
C PRO A 283 -3.74 -0.71 17.47
N VAL A 284 -2.61 -0.99 16.82
CA VAL A 284 -2.43 -2.16 15.93
C VAL A 284 -2.77 -3.48 16.62
N LEU A 285 -2.23 -3.76 17.82
CA LEU A 285 -2.49 -5.02 18.51
C LEU A 285 -3.96 -5.16 18.89
N LEU A 286 -4.58 -4.12 19.43
CA LEU A 286 -5.99 -4.14 19.80
C LEU A 286 -6.88 -4.47 18.60
N LEU A 287 -6.60 -3.86 17.45
CA LEU A 287 -7.35 -4.10 16.22
C LEU A 287 -7.10 -5.51 15.67
N HIS A 288 -5.83 -5.93 15.65
CA HIS A 288 -5.44 -7.27 15.19
C HIS A 288 -6.08 -8.37 16.04
N GLU A 289 -6.04 -8.24 17.37
CA GLU A 289 -6.65 -9.18 18.33
C GLU A 289 -8.18 -9.23 18.21
N ALA A 290 -8.82 -8.11 17.84
CA ALA A 290 -10.25 -8.07 17.53
C ALA A 290 -10.61 -8.71 16.17
N GLY A 291 -9.62 -9.11 15.37
CA GLY A 291 -9.82 -9.73 14.05
C GLY A 291 -9.85 -8.76 12.87
N VAL A 292 -9.50 -7.49 13.07
CA VAL A 292 -9.39 -6.51 11.98
C VAL A 292 -8.14 -6.79 11.15
N ASN A 293 -8.27 -6.74 9.83
CA ASN A 293 -7.10 -6.78 8.94
C ASN A 293 -6.39 -5.42 8.97
N VAL A 294 -5.32 -5.30 9.76
CA VAL A 294 -4.49 -4.10 9.83
C VAL A 294 -3.25 -4.26 8.97
N PHE A 295 -2.98 -3.30 8.10
CA PHE A 295 -1.84 -3.31 7.20
C PHE A 295 -1.17 -1.94 7.13
N ALA A 296 -0.02 -1.87 6.46
CA ALA A 296 0.79 -0.66 6.38
C ALA A 296 1.10 -0.26 4.93
N GLY A 297 1.40 1.02 4.77
CA GLY A 297 1.81 1.65 3.53
C GLY A 297 2.67 2.87 3.83
N ASN A 298 3.36 3.37 2.83
CA ASN A 298 4.22 4.53 3.03
C ASN A 298 3.45 5.84 3.20
N ASP A 299 2.29 5.93 2.56
CA ASP A 299 1.58 7.18 2.30
C ASP A 299 2.39 8.10 1.38
N ASN A 300 2.32 9.41 1.59
CA ASN A 300 3.15 10.41 0.94
C ASN A 300 4.66 10.12 1.11
N ILE A 301 5.42 10.26 0.00
CA ILE A 301 6.90 10.17 -0.01
C ILE A 301 7.46 11.42 -0.67
N ARG A 302 8.21 12.20 0.12
CA ARG A 302 8.89 13.44 -0.32
C ARG A 302 8.00 14.32 -1.20
N ASP A 303 6.85 14.69 -0.67
CA ASP A 303 5.94 15.65 -1.31
C ASP A 303 5.63 16.84 -0.40
N SER A 304 4.57 17.58 -0.73
CA SER A 304 4.17 18.72 0.08
C SER A 304 3.76 18.26 1.49
N TRP A 305 3.00 17.16 1.61
CA TRP A 305 2.41 16.64 2.83
C TRP A 305 3.47 16.07 3.76
N TRP A 306 4.38 15.27 3.22
CA TRP A 306 5.31 14.49 4.01
C TRP A 306 6.73 14.55 3.43
N PRO A 307 7.71 15.14 4.16
CA PRO A 307 9.09 15.26 3.67
C PRO A 307 9.89 13.96 3.80
N TYR A 308 9.36 12.95 4.51
CA TYR A 308 10.05 11.69 4.78
C TYR A 308 9.72 10.62 3.72
N GLY A 309 10.29 9.44 3.92
CA GLY A 309 10.08 8.26 3.09
C GLY A 309 11.27 7.97 2.17
N ASP A 310 11.69 6.71 2.17
CA ASP A 310 12.71 6.15 1.29
C ASP A 310 12.17 5.02 0.39
N GLY A 311 10.86 4.77 0.43
CA GLY A 311 10.18 3.70 -0.30
C GLY A 311 10.37 2.29 0.29
N ASP A 312 11.08 2.15 1.42
CA ASP A 312 11.37 0.87 2.05
C ASP A 312 10.25 0.45 3.02
N LEU A 313 9.51 -0.60 2.64
CA LEU A 313 8.44 -1.14 3.48
C LEU A 313 8.95 -1.90 4.70
N LEU A 314 10.21 -2.38 4.73
CA LEU A 314 10.80 -2.90 5.97
C LEU A 314 11.08 -1.75 6.94
N GLU A 315 11.43 -0.55 6.45
CA GLU A 315 11.49 0.65 7.29
C GLU A 315 10.10 1.02 7.81
N ARG A 316 9.07 0.98 6.97
CA ARG A 316 7.70 1.20 7.43
C ARG A 316 7.27 0.20 8.51
N ALA A 317 7.52 -1.08 8.30
CA ALA A 317 7.23 -2.13 9.28
C ALA A 317 7.97 -1.90 10.60
N MET A 318 9.24 -1.51 10.54
CA MET A 318 10.04 -1.15 11.72
C MET A 318 9.41 0.02 12.47
N ILE A 319 9.07 1.11 11.78
CA ILE A 319 8.44 2.30 12.40
C ILE A 319 7.13 1.92 13.08
N VAL A 320 6.26 1.16 12.41
CA VAL A 320 4.99 0.69 12.97
C VAL A 320 5.24 -0.16 14.22
N GLY A 321 6.15 -1.14 14.15
CA GLY A 321 6.47 -2.02 15.27
C GLY A 321 7.04 -1.24 16.47
N TYR A 322 8.01 -0.35 16.22
CA TYR A 322 8.62 0.47 17.26
C TYR A 322 7.59 1.38 17.94
N ARG A 323 6.77 2.10 17.16
CA ARG A 323 5.73 2.99 17.70
C ARG A 323 4.60 2.24 18.40
N SER A 324 4.35 0.98 18.03
CA SER A 324 3.34 0.13 18.67
C SER A 324 3.87 -0.61 19.90
N GLY A 325 5.16 -0.47 20.24
CA GLY A 325 5.77 -1.15 21.39
C GLY A 325 5.99 -2.65 21.19
N PHE A 326 6.24 -3.10 19.95
CA PHE A 326 6.48 -4.50 19.64
C PHE A 326 7.87 -4.94 20.11
N ASN A 327 7.93 -6.03 20.86
CA ASN A 327 9.17 -6.54 21.47
C ASN A 327 9.40 -8.04 21.22
N THR A 328 8.36 -8.82 20.95
CA THR A 328 8.44 -10.27 20.76
C THR A 328 8.59 -10.66 19.29
N ASP A 329 9.13 -11.85 19.04
CA ASP A 329 9.27 -12.39 17.68
C ASP A 329 7.92 -12.48 16.93
N ALA A 330 6.83 -12.73 17.65
CA ALA A 330 5.48 -12.79 17.09
C ALA A 330 4.98 -11.39 16.66
N GLU A 331 5.25 -10.37 17.47
CA GLU A 331 4.90 -8.99 17.15
C GLU A 331 5.76 -8.44 16.00
N LEU A 332 7.05 -8.76 15.96
CA LEU A 332 7.92 -8.41 14.83
C LEU A 332 7.49 -9.12 13.54
N ALA A 333 7.06 -10.38 13.63
CA ALA A 333 6.44 -11.08 12.50
C ALA A 333 5.10 -10.43 12.08
N LEU A 334 4.30 -9.95 13.02
CA LEU A 334 3.09 -9.18 12.73
C LEU A 334 3.42 -7.89 11.97
N ALA A 335 4.42 -7.11 12.38
CA ALA A 335 4.88 -5.92 11.66
C ALA A 335 5.29 -6.24 10.21
N PHE A 336 5.99 -7.36 10.00
CA PHE A 336 6.30 -7.84 8.65
C PHE A 336 5.04 -8.22 7.85
N ASN A 337 4.08 -8.91 8.48
CA ASN A 337 2.81 -9.27 7.85
C ASN A 337 2.01 -8.04 7.39
N MET A 338 2.10 -6.92 8.11
CA MET A 338 1.43 -5.66 7.74
C MET A 338 1.88 -5.10 6.40
N VAL A 339 3.11 -5.36 5.96
CA VAL A 339 3.65 -4.94 4.65
C VAL A 339 3.78 -6.10 3.65
N THR A 340 3.17 -7.24 3.97
CA THR A 340 3.15 -8.43 3.11
C THR A 340 1.75 -9.03 3.07
N SER A 341 1.46 -10.06 3.87
CA SER A 341 0.22 -10.85 3.77
C SER A 341 -1.05 -10.07 4.13
N HIS A 342 -1.01 -9.13 5.08
CA HIS A 342 -2.16 -8.31 5.44
C HIS A 342 -2.46 -7.25 4.38
N ALA A 343 -1.42 -6.60 3.85
CA ALA A 343 -1.54 -5.68 2.72
C ALA A 343 -2.02 -6.41 1.46
N ALA A 344 -1.47 -7.59 1.15
CA ALA A 344 -1.93 -8.42 0.05
C ALA A 344 -3.40 -8.81 0.17
N ARG A 345 -3.88 -9.08 1.39
CA ARG A 345 -5.29 -9.34 1.67
C ARG A 345 -6.16 -8.11 1.40
N ALA A 346 -5.75 -6.93 1.86
CA ALA A 346 -6.47 -5.67 1.61
C ALA A 346 -6.50 -5.29 0.12
N LEU A 347 -5.44 -5.64 -0.63
CA LEU A 347 -5.35 -5.47 -2.08
C LEU A 347 -6.07 -6.58 -2.87
N GLY A 348 -6.57 -7.63 -2.20
CA GLY A 348 -7.26 -8.75 -2.85
C GLY A 348 -6.36 -9.64 -3.72
N ILE A 349 -5.04 -9.61 -3.49
CA ILE A 349 -4.05 -10.34 -4.30
C ILE A 349 -4.20 -11.85 -4.07
N LYS A 350 -4.43 -12.60 -5.15
CA LYS A 350 -4.59 -14.07 -5.10
C LYS A 350 -3.26 -14.78 -5.31
N GLY A 351 -3.07 -15.89 -4.60
CA GLY A 351 -1.82 -16.68 -4.69
C GLY A 351 -0.58 -15.97 -4.13
N TYR A 352 -0.75 -14.87 -3.38
CA TYR A 352 0.36 -14.14 -2.79
C TYR A 352 1.20 -15.00 -1.84
N GLY A 353 2.52 -14.87 -1.93
CA GLY A 353 3.46 -15.56 -1.07
C GLY A 353 4.40 -16.51 -1.83
N LEU A 354 5.24 -17.22 -1.09
CA LEU A 354 6.09 -18.29 -1.62
C LEU A 354 5.29 -19.60 -1.64
N VAL A 355 4.34 -19.71 -2.56
CA VAL A 355 3.44 -20.86 -2.69
C VAL A 355 3.45 -21.42 -4.11
N GLU A 356 3.37 -22.74 -4.25
CA GLU A 356 3.23 -23.38 -5.56
C GLU A 356 1.94 -22.93 -6.27
N GLY A 357 2.03 -22.64 -7.57
CA GLY A 357 0.98 -22.02 -8.37
C GLY A 357 0.89 -20.49 -8.22
N GLY A 358 1.53 -19.89 -7.22
CA GLY A 358 1.59 -18.43 -7.03
C GLY A 358 2.57 -17.74 -7.98
N PRO A 359 2.51 -16.40 -8.12
CA PRO A 359 3.50 -15.64 -8.87
C PRO A 359 4.87 -15.73 -8.19
N ALA A 360 5.94 -15.77 -8.99
CA ALA A 360 7.32 -15.76 -8.52
C ALA A 360 7.76 -14.33 -8.18
N ASP A 361 7.10 -13.73 -7.18
CA ASP A 361 7.31 -12.36 -6.70
C ASP A 361 7.94 -12.41 -5.31
N PHE A 362 9.24 -12.14 -5.22
CA PHE A 362 9.99 -12.27 -3.97
C PHE A 362 11.20 -11.34 -3.92
N LEU A 363 11.67 -11.07 -2.71
CA LEU A 363 12.95 -10.41 -2.47
C LEU A 363 13.92 -11.36 -1.78
N VAL A 364 15.20 -11.18 -2.06
CA VAL A 364 16.30 -11.94 -1.46
C VAL A 364 17.16 -10.97 -0.66
N ILE A 365 17.37 -11.29 0.61
CA ILE A 365 17.98 -10.40 1.60
C ILE A 365 18.99 -11.15 2.47
N ASP A 366 20.02 -10.43 2.90
CA ASP A 366 21.01 -10.96 3.85
C ASP A 366 20.51 -10.81 5.29
N ALA A 367 19.70 -11.78 5.71
CA ALA A 367 19.18 -11.95 7.06
C ALA A 367 18.96 -13.45 7.31
N GLN A 368 18.88 -13.85 8.57
CA GLN A 368 18.51 -15.20 8.97
C GLN A 368 17.03 -15.32 9.31
N HIS A 369 16.37 -14.25 9.75
CA HIS A 369 14.99 -14.32 10.22
C HIS A 369 14.17 -13.11 9.75
N VAL A 370 12.86 -13.27 9.70
CA VAL A 370 11.92 -12.17 9.37
C VAL A 370 12.07 -11.01 10.35
N GLN A 371 12.23 -11.33 11.63
CA GLN A 371 12.44 -10.38 12.71
C GLN A 371 13.69 -9.53 12.46
N GLU A 372 14.81 -10.19 12.11
CA GLU A 372 16.05 -9.52 11.73
C GLU A 372 15.85 -8.62 10.50
N ALA A 373 15.12 -9.10 9.48
CA ALA A 373 14.81 -8.31 8.30
C ALA A 373 14.04 -7.01 8.65
N VAL A 374 13.08 -7.07 9.58
CA VAL A 374 12.34 -5.90 10.06
C VAL A 374 13.23 -4.93 10.84
N ILE A 375 14.01 -5.41 11.81
CA ILE A 375 14.79 -4.50 12.68
C ILE A 375 15.99 -3.90 11.95
N ALA A 376 16.73 -4.72 11.20
CA ALA A 376 18.00 -4.34 10.59
C ALA A 376 17.81 -3.75 9.19
N ARG A 377 16.68 -4.04 8.52
CA ARG A 377 16.38 -3.63 7.14
C ARG A 377 17.57 -3.84 6.19
N PRO A 378 18.19 -5.03 6.15
CA PRO A 378 19.46 -5.22 5.46
C PRO A 378 19.42 -4.74 4.01
N LYS A 379 20.51 -4.07 3.62
CA LYS A 379 20.77 -3.66 2.23
C LYS A 379 22.15 -4.24 1.84
N PRO A 380 22.35 -4.61 0.57
CA PRO A 380 21.43 -4.37 -0.54
C PRO A 380 20.56 -5.61 -0.87
N ARG A 381 19.46 -5.44 -1.62
CA ARG A 381 18.44 -6.47 -1.88
C ARG A 381 18.39 -6.84 -3.36
N ASP A 382 18.08 -8.10 -3.66
CA ASP A 382 17.66 -8.54 -5.00
C ASP A 382 16.15 -8.71 -5.01
N VAL A 383 15.48 -8.25 -6.07
CA VAL A 383 14.01 -8.24 -6.17
C VAL A 383 13.62 -8.92 -7.45
N TYR A 384 12.66 -9.84 -7.35
CA TYR A 384 12.14 -10.62 -8.46
C TYR A 384 10.64 -10.36 -8.64
N LYS A 385 10.22 -10.12 -9.88
CA LYS A 385 8.83 -10.02 -10.31
C LYS A 385 8.60 -11.03 -11.43
N ALA A 386 7.61 -11.90 -11.26
CA ALA A 386 7.31 -13.00 -12.18
C ALA A 386 8.57 -13.82 -12.54
N GLY A 387 9.42 -14.09 -11.55
CA GLY A 387 10.67 -14.85 -11.69
C GLY A 387 11.82 -14.10 -12.34
N ARG A 388 11.62 -12.85 -12.77
CA ARG A 388 12.65 -12.02 -13.40
C ARG A 388 13.24 -11.07 -12.37
N LEU A 389 14.56 -10.95 -12.37
CA LEU A 389 15.24 -9.96 -11.56
C LEU A 389 14.86 -8.55 -12.05
N VAL A 390 14.29 -7.73 -11.17
CA VAL A 390 13.85 -6.35 -11.48
C VAL A 390 14.63 -5.29 -10.70
N ALA A 391 15.28 -5.67 -9.61
CA ALA A 391 16.29 -4.85 -8.96
C ALA A 391 17.42 -5.73 -8.40
N ARG A 392 18.65 -5.22 -8.49
CA ARG A 392 19.84 -5.82 -7.91
C ARG A 392 20.57 -4.78 -7.10
N ASN A 393 20.96 -5.16 -5.91
CA ASN A 393 21.69 -4.31 -4.99
C ASN A 393 21.07 -2.92 -4.77
N GLY A 394 19.73 -2.83 -4.67
CA GLY A 394 19.05 -1.54 -4.50
C GLY A 394 19.05 -0.64 -5.74
N VAL A 395 19.33 -1.20 -6.91
CA VAL A 395 19.23 -0.51 -8.20
C VAL A 395 18.34 -1.33 -9.13
N THR A 396 17.34 -0.69 -9.72
CA THR A 396 16.44 -1.32 -10.67
C THR A 396 17.19 -1.68 -11.95
N VAL A 397 16.96 -2.87 -12.48
CA VAL A 397 17.56 -3.24 -13.77
C VAL A 397 16.73 -2.63 -14.89
N SER A 398 17.41 -2.07 -15.88
CA SER A 398 16.80 -1.72 -17.15
C SER A 398 16.42 -3.01 -17.88
N ASP A 399 15.26 -3.07 -18.52
CA ASP A 399 14.93 -4.19 -19.40
C ASP A 399 16.02 -4.29 -20.47
N VAL A 400 16.84 -5.34 -20.39
CA VAL A 400 17.69 -5.73 -21.52
C VAL A 400 16.72 -6.30 -22.55
N ARG A 401 16.46 -5.49 -23.59
CA ARG A 401 15.58 -5.85 -24.71
C ARG A 401 15.93 -7.19 -25.35
#